data_AF-A0A847X3V7-F1
#
_entry.id   AF-A0A847X3V7-F1
#
_cell.length_a   1.000
_cell.length_b   1.000
_cell.length_c   1.000
_cell.angle_alpha   90.00
_cell.angle_beta   90.00
_cell.angle_gamma   90.00
#
_symmetry.space_group_name_H-M   'P 1'
#
loop_
_entity.id
_entity.type
_entity.pdbx_description
1 polymer ?
#
loop_
_entity_poly.entity_id
_entity_poly.type
_entity_poly.pdbx_seq_one_letter_code
_entity_poly.pdbx_strand_id
1 'polypeptide(L)'
;MTLNIALAGNPNAGKSTLFNLLTGSEQYVGNWPGVTVEKKTGKYLKDSSINLIDLPGVYSLTPYSMEEVVTKEYLFEEVPD
;
A
#
# COMPACT_ATOMS: atom_id res chain seq x y z
N MET A 1 7.36 -3.69 -18.58
CA MET A 1 7.66 -2.80 -17.44
C MET A 1 6.50 -2.95 -16.47
N THR A 2 6.78 -2.95 -15.18
CA THR A 2 5.75 -3.12 -14.14
C THR A 2 5.50 -1.77 -13.50
N LEU A 3 4.25 -1.32 -13.48
CA LEU A 3 3.82 -0.07 -12.88
C LEU A 3 3.45 -0.32 -11.42
N ASN A 4 4.04 0.41 -10.47
CA ASN A 4 3.73 0.27 -9.05
C ASN A 4 2.86 1.43 -8.58
N ILE A 5 1.61 1.16 -8.22
CA ILE A 5 0.66 2.15 -7.73
C ILE A 5 0.42 1.95 -6.23
N ALA A 6 0.65 3.01 -5.45
CA ALA A 6 0.36 3.03 -4.03
C ALA A 6 -1.05 3.57 -3.73
N LEU A 7 -1.81 2.87 -2.89
CA LEU A 7 -3.06 3.37 -2.33
C LEU A 7 -2.80 4.01 -0.97
N ALA A 8 -2.68 5.33 -0.95
CA ALA A 8 -2.50 6.13 0.27
C ALA A 8 -3.79 6.86 0.69
N GLY A 9 -3.92 7.18 1.97
CA GLY A 9 -5.02 8.01 2.49
C GLY A 9 -5.46 7.66 3.91
N ASN A 10 -6.38 8.44 4.44
CA ASN A 10 -6.79 8.39 5.85
C ASN A 10 -7.29 6.99 6.29
N PRO A 11 -7.18 6.66 7.58
CA PRO A 11 -7.94 5.55 8.18
C PRO A 11 -9.43 5.63 7.79
N ASN A 12 -10.05 4.48 7.54
CA ASN A 12 -11.47 4.36 7.17
C ASN A 12 -11.90 5.06 5.86
N ALA A 13 -10.97 5.52 5.01
CA ALA A 13 -11.30 6.15 3.72
C ALA A 13 -11.70 5.17 2.60
N GLY A 14 -11.85 3.87 2.90
CA GLY A 14 -12.24 2.86 1.91
C GLY A 14 -11.07 2.28 1.06
N LYS A 15 -9.82 2.55 1.43
CA LYS A 15 -8.62 2.06 0.70
C LYS A 15 -8.61 0.54 0.52
N SER A 16 -8.78 -0.22 1.59
CA SER A 16 -8.77 -1.69 1.49
C SER A 16 -9.98 -2.22 0.70
N THR A 17 -11.12 -1.52 0.69
CA THR A 17 -12.25 -1.86 -0.19
C THR A 17 -11.86 -1.66 -1.66
N LEU A 18 -11.22 -0.54 -1.99
CA LEU A 18 -10.72 -0.28 -3.34
C LEU A 18 -9.63 -1.28 -3.75
N PHE A 19 -8.67 -1.55 -2.87
CA PHE A 19 -7.62 -2.56 -3.08
C PHE A 19 -8.23 -3.92 -3.44
N ASN A 20 -9.13 -4.43 -2.60
CA ASN A 20 -9.78 -5.72 -2.83
C ASN A 20 -10.59 -5.76 -4.13
N LEU A 21 -11.26 -4.67 -4.49
CA LEU A 21 -12.00 -4.57 -5.75
C LEU A 21 -11.07 -4.62 -6.97
N LEU A 22 -9.89 -4.02 -6.85
CA LEU A 22 -8.91 -3.94 -7.94
C LEU A 22 -8.04 -5.21 -8.05
N THR A 23 -7.76 -5.91 -6.95
CA THR A 23 -6.85 -7.09 -6.94
C THR A 23 -7.56 -8.44 -6.87
N GLY A 24 -8.81 -8.48 -6.40
CA GLY A 24 -9.54 -9.73 -6.19
C GLY A 24 -8.79 -10.69 -5.26
N SER A 25 -8.64 -11.96 -5.67
CA SER A 25 -7.97 -12.99 -4.86
C SER A 25 -6.45 -13.01 -4.99
N GLU A 26 -5.86 -12.33 -5.98
CA GLU A 26 -4.40 -12.32 -6.21
C GLU A 26 -3.71 -11.25 -5.35
N GLN A 27 -3.78 -11.45 -4.03
CA GLN A 27 -3.18 -10.57 -3.04
C GLN A 27 -2.25 -11.36 -2.10
N TYR A 28 -1.19 -10.67 -1.67
CA TYR A 28 -0.24 -11.14 -0.67
C TYR A 28 -0.31 -10.22 0.53
N VAL A 29 -0.37 -10.82 1.72
CA VAL A 29 -0.35 -10.13 3.00
C VAL A 29 0.89 -10.58 3.78
N GLY A 30 1.67 -9.62 4.24
CA GLY A 30 2.85 -9.83 5.07
C GLY A 30 3.05 -8.64 6.00
N ASN A 31 4.29 -8.46 6.46
CA ASN A 31 4.67 -7.30 7.26
C ASN A 31 5.73 -6.48 6.53
N TRP A 32 5.77 -5.18 6.81
CA TRP A 32 6.88 -4.34 6.40
C TRP A 32 8.19 -4.78 7.08
N PRO A 33 9.34 -4.67 6.42
CA PRO A 33 10.62 -5.11 6.98
C PRO A 33 10.90 -4.49 8.35
N GLY A 34 11.23 -5.33 9.33
CA GLY A 34 11.64 -4.89 10.67
C GLY A 34 10.52 -4.40 11.59
N VAL A 35 9.25 -4.45 11.16
CA VAL A 35 8.11 -3.91 11.92
C VAL A 35 6.89 -4.85 11.84
N THR A 36 5.92 -4.66 12.72
CA THR A 36 4.66 -5.44 12.72
C THR A 36 3.54 -4.80 11.90
N VAL A 37 3.85 -3.77 11.11
CA VAL A 37 2.88 -3.09 10.25
C VAL A 37 2.55 -4.01 9.08
N GLU A 38 1.26 -4.24 8.84
CA GLU A 38 0.77 -5.07 7.74
C GLU A 38 1.11 -4.44 6.38
N LYS A 39 1.55 -5.28 5.43
CA LYS A 39 1.80 -4.92 4.03
C LYS A 39 0.90 -5.76 3.14
N LYS A 40 0.04 -5.11 2.34
CA LYS A 40 -0.73 -5.78 1.29
C LYS A 40 -0.24 -5.36 -0.07
N THR A 41 0.00 -6.35 -0.93
CA THR A 41 0.36 -6.14 -2.32
C THR A 41 -0.45 -7.07 -3.21
N GLY A 42 -0.86 -6.62 -4.38
CA GLY A 42 -1.62 -7.45 -5.31
C GLY A 42 -1.47 -6.96 -6.73
N LYS A 43 -1.82 -7.80 -7.70
CA LYS A 43 -1.84 -7.40 -9.11
C LYS A 43 -3.20 -6.83 -9.47
N TYR A 44 -3.23 -5.83 -10.35
CA TYR A 44 -4.51 -5.35 -10.88
C TYR A 44 -5.17 -6.42 -11.74
N LEU A 45 -6.44 -6.73 -11.46
CA LEU A 45 -7.19 -7.79 -12.12
C LEU A 45 -7.26 -7.68 -13.64
N LYS A 46 -7.25 -6.45 -14.18
CA LYS A 46 -7.34 -6.24 -15.63
C LYS A 46 -5.99 -6.08 -16.32
N ASP A 47 -4.93 -5.85 -15.56
CA ASP A 47 -3.58 -5.68 -16.11
C ASP A 47 -2.53 -6.14 -15.08
N SER A 48 -2.01 -7.34 -15.30
CA SER A 48 -0.98 -7.95 -14.44
C SER A 48 0.37 -7.23 -14.46
N SER A 49 0.55 -6.23 -15.34
CA SER A 49 1.71 -5.34 -15.33
C SER A 49 1.59 -4.21 -14.29
N ILE A 50 0.42 -4.05 -13.65
CA ILE A 50 0.22 -3.09 -12.57
C ILE A 50 0.23 -3.83 -11.23
N ASN A 51 1.17 -3.44 -10.38
CA ASN A 51 1.22 -3.83 -8.98
C ASN A 51 0.55 -2.76 -8.13
N LEU A 52 -0.32 -3.17 -7.22
CA LEU A 52 -0.98 -2.33 -6.24
C LEU A 52 -0.40 -2.60 -4.85
N ILE A 53 -0.14 -1.53 -4.10
CA ILE A 53 0.37 -1.58 -2.74
C ILE A 53 -0.61 -0.82 -1.84
N ASP A 54 -1.25 -1.49 -0.88
CA ASP A 54 -2.08 -0.84 0.15
C ASP A 54 -1.15 -0.29 1.23
N LEU A 55 -1.10 1.05 1.37
CA LEU A 55 -0.34 1.68 2.44
C LEU A 55 -1.18 1.81 3.70
N PRO A 56 -0.55 1.82 4.89
CA PRO A 56 -1.23 2.10 6.14
C PRO A 56 -2.09 3.36 6.06
N GLY A 57 -3.24 3.33 6.72
CA GLY A 57 -4.08 4.51 6.83
C GLY A 57 -3.43 5.54 7.75
N VAL A 58 -3.06 6.71 7.22
CA VAL A 58 -2.42 7.77 8.00
C VAL A 58 -3.09 9.11 7.73
N TYR A 59 -3.19 9.98 8.74
CA TYR A 59 -3.72 11.33 8.60
C TYR A 59 -2.65 12.34 8.18
N SER A 60 -1.38 11.97 8.34
CA SER A 60 -0.23 12.83 8.10
C SER A 60 0.99 12.01 7.67
N LEU A 61 2.05 12.68 7.24
CA LEU A 61 3.36 12.08 6.98
C LEU A 61 4.40 12.49 8.05
N THR A 62 3.93 12.91 9.24
CA THR A 62 4.82 13.12 10.39
C THR A 62 5.10 11.79 11.07
N PRO A 63 6.32 11.49 11.55
CA PRO A 63 6.68 10.15 11.99
C PRO A 63 6.33 9.90 13.48
N TYR A 64 5.05 10.01 13.86
CA TYR A 64 4.62 9.74 15.24
C TYR A 64 4.18 8.30 15.46
N SER A 65 3.86 7.56 14.40
CA SER A 65 3.62 6.12 14.43
C SER A 65 4.43 5.36 13.40
N MET A 66 4.56 4.04 13.58
CA MET A 66 5.25 3.18 12.61
C MET A 66 4.54 3.13 11.27
N GLU A 67 3.21 3.24 11.25
CA GLU A 67 2.41 3.35 10.04
C GLU A 67 2.74 4.62 9.25
N GLU A 68 2.92 5.76 9.94
CA GLU A 68 3.32 7.01 9.32
C GLU A 68 4.75 6.96 8.79
N VAL A 69 5.67 6.35 9.54
CA VAL A 69 7.05 6.12 9.10
C VAL A 69 7.07 5.26 7.83
N VAL A 70 6.42 4.09 7.84
CA VAL A 70 6.36 3.17 6.70
C VAL A 70 5.74 3.83 5.47
N THR A 71 4.63 4.54 5.64
CA THR A 71 3.93 5.21 4.53
C THR A 71 4.84 6.27 3.92
N LYS A 72 5.51 7.07 4.76
CA LYS A 72 6.44 8.09 4.31
C LYS A 72 7.63 7.47 3.59
N GLU A 73 8.34 6.53 4.21
CA GLU A 73 9.51 5.89 3.60
C GLU A 73 9.17 5.28 2.23
N TYR A 74 8.06 4.55 2.12
CA TYR A 74 7.67 3.98 0.83
C TYR A 74 7.43 5.04 -0.25
N LEU A 75 6.73 6.13 0.06
CA LEU A 75 6.43 7.18 -0.91
C LEU A 75 7.69 7.95 -1.36
N PHE A 76 8.69 8.08 -0.48
CA PHE A 76 9.88 8.88 -0.75
C PHE A 76 11.09 8.05 -1.26
N GLU A 77 11.20 6.78 -0.89
CA GLU A 77 12.35 5.92 -1.23
C GLU A 77 12.05 4.96 -2.39
N GLU A 78 10.88 4.31 -2.37
CA GLU A 78 10.49 3.34 -3.41
C GLU A 78 9.85 4.03 -4.63
N VAL A 79 9.41 5.29 -4.46
CA VAL A 79 8.90 6.18 -5.52
C VAL A 79 7.96 5.44 -6.47
N PRO A 80 6.76 5.03 -5.98
CA PRO A 80 5.75 4.44 -6.84
C PRO A 80 5.43 5.39 -8.01
N ASP A 81 5.04 4.81 -9.14
CA ASP A 81 4.80 5.52 -10.41
C ASP A 81 3.56 6.45 -10.36
#